data_AF-A0A520RGN4-F1
#
_entry.id   AF-A0A520RGN4-F1
#
_cell.length_a   1.000
_cell.length_b   1.000
_cell.length_c   1.000
_cell.angle_alpha   90.00
_cell.angle_beta   90.00
_cell.angle_gamma   90.00
#
_symmetry.space_group_name_H-M   'P 1'
#
loop_
_entity.id
_entity.type
_entity.pdbx_description
1 polymer ?
#
loop_
_entity_poly.entity_id
_entity_poly.type
_entity_poly.pdbx_seq_one_letter_code
_entity_poly.pdbx_strand_id
1 'polypeptide(L)'
;MKSPIFYLALVALALTPLVQAATPMKALIIDGQNNHGMWPKTTVMMKKYLEESGLFTVDVKRTAYTWNGDDLIPKFPVKLDIETTALKKPKPDPDYKPDFSAYDVVLSNFGWNAAPWPEQTKEGLENFVSQGGGLVIVHAADNS
;
A
#
# COMPACT_ATOMS: atom_id res chain seq x y z
N MET A 1 66.32 -42.67 6.68
CA MET A 1 65.43 -41.73 5.95
C MET A 1 64.01 -42.26 6.07
N LYS A 2 63.13 -41.59 6.84
CA LYS A 2 61.73 -41.97 7.03
C LYS A 2 60.85 -40.85 6.47
N SER A 3 60.02 -41.17 5.49
CA SER A 3 59.17 -40.22 4.74
C SER A 3 58.04 -39.66 5.63
N PRO A 4 57.63 -38.39 5.46
CA PRO A 4 56.46 -37.86 6.17
C PRO A 4 55.18 -38.24 5.43
N ILE A 5 54.20 -38.74 6.16
CA ILE A 5 52.84 -39.00 5.67
C ILE A 5 52.09 -37.67 5.76
N PHE A 6 51.68 -37.12 4.62
CA PHE A 6 50.80 -35.95 4.55
C PHE A 6 49.34 -36.39 4.72
N TYR A 7 48.70 -35.99 5.83
CA TYR A 7 47.25 -36.11 5.99
C TYR A 7 46.57 -35.01 5.16
N LEU A 8 45.87 -35.42 4.11
CA LEU A 8 44.98 -34.54 3.35
C LEU A 8 43.68 -34.37 4.18
N ALA A 9 43.54 -33.26 4.89
CA ALA A 9 42.29 -32.91 5.57
C ALA A 9 41.26 -32.49 4.51
N LEU A 10 40.25 -33.33 4.27
CA LEU A 10 39.12 -33.02 3.42
C LEU A 10 38.18 -32.07 4.18
N VAL A 11 38.36 -30.76 3.98
CA VAL A 11 37.39 -29.77 4.47
C VAL A 11 36.18 -29.79 3.54
N ALA A 12 35.14 -30.51 3.93
CA ALA A 12 33.85 -30.44 3.27
C ALA A 12 33.19 -29.09 3.60
N LEU A 13 33.34 -28.12 2.69
CA LEU A 13 32.67 -26.83 2.78
C LEU A 13 31.18 -27.04 2.46
N ALA A 14 30.36 -27.18 3.50
CA ALA A 14 28.91 -27.24 3.36
C ALA A 14 28.42 -25.88 2.84
N LEU A 15 28.15 -25.78 1.53
CA LEU A 15 27.41 -24.66 0.96
C LEU A 15 25.95 -24.78 1.41
N THR A 16 25.60 -24.18 2.54
CA THR A 16 24.21 -23.88 2.87
C THR A 16 23.75 -22.74 1.95
N PRO A 17 22.73 -22.93 1.10
CA PRO A 17 22.18 -21.82 0.35
C PRO A 17 21.57 -20.83 1.35
N LEU A 18 22.07 -19.60 1.35
CA LEU A 18 21.41 -18.47 1.98
C LEU A 18 20.08 -18.26 1.24
N VAL A 19 18.99 -18.74 1.81
CA VAL A 19 17.65 -18.32 1.39
C VAL A 19 17.51 -16.86 1.82
N GLN A 20 17.80 -15.94 0.90
CA GLN A 20 17.48 -14.54 1.06
C GLN A 20 15.96 -14.43 1.14
N ALA A 21 15.43 -13.99 2.28
CA ALA A 21 14.01 -13.64 2.36
C ALA A 21 13.71 -12.57 1.31
N ALA A 22 12.69 -12.79 0.48
CA ALA A 22 12.27 -11.81 -0.51
C ALA A 22 11.91 -10.49 0.20
N THR A 23 12.37 -9.37 -0.35
CA THR A 23 11.99 -8.06 0.18
C THR A 23 10.47 -7.88 0.01
N PRO A 24 9.73 -7.52 1.08
CA PRO A 24 8.29 -7.27 0.96
C PRO A 24 7.99 -6.17 -0.07
N MET A 25 6.94 -6.37 -0.85
CA MET A 25 6.44 -5.38 -1.80
C MET A 25 5.85 -4.17 -1.07
N LYS A 26 5.98 -2.99 -1.64
CA LYS A 26 5.39 -1.76 -1.11
C LYS A 26 4.00 -1.57 -1.69
N ALA A 27 2.98 -1.66 -0.85
CA ALA A 27 1.59 -1.39 -1.21
C ALA A 27 1.16 0.00 -0.70
N LEU A 28 0.39 0.71 -1.51
CA LEU A 28 -0.27 1.94 -1.14
C LEU A 28 -1.79 1.74 -1.14
N ILE A 29 -2.46 2.01 -0.03
CA ILE A 29 -3.92 2.16 -0.01
C ILE A 29 -4.25 3.65 -0.14
N ILE A 30 -5.08 3.98 -1.13
CA ILE A 30 -5.64 5.33 -1.30
C ILE A 30 -7.11 5.35 -0.90
N ASP A 31 -7.50 6.30 -0.04
CA ASP A 31 -8.86 6.39 0.50
C ASP A 31 -9.29 7.81 0.88
N GLY A 32 -10.50 7.94 1.43
CA GLY A 32 -10.99 9.17 2.06
C GLY A 32 -12.44 9.48 1.74
N GLN A 33 -12.94 9.11 0.56
CA GLN A 33 -14.30 9.44 0.12
C GLN A 33 -14.93 8.22 -0.55
N ASN A 34 -16.00 7.67 0.04
CA ASN A 34 -16.64 6.45 -0.46
C ASN A 34 -18.13 6.41 -0.07
N ASN A 35 -19.02 6.00 -0.97
CA ASN A 35 -20.45 5.83 -0.67
C ASN A 35 -20.75 4.65 0.28
N HIS A 36 -19.77 3.77 0.52
CA HIS A 36 -19.84 2.74 1.55
C HIS A 36 -19.20 3.24 2.84
N GLY A 37 -20.02 3.44 3.88
CA GLY A 37 -19.61 4.02 5.17
C GLY A 37 -18.53 3.23 5.94
N MET A 38 -18.28 1.98 5.54
CA MET A 38 -17.34 1.07 6.20
C MET A 38 -15.89 1.26 5.75
N TRP A 39 -15.62 2.15 4.79
CA TRP A 39 -14.30 2.30 4.18
C TRP A 39 -13.15 2.46 5.19
N PRO A 40 -13.25 3.20 6.33
CA PRO A 40 -12.13 3.34 7.27
C PRO A 40 -11.75 2.01 7.91
N LYS A 41 -12.76 1.20 8.28
CA LYS A 41 -12.54 -0.14 8.82
C LYS A 41 -11.91 -1.05 7.77
N THR A 42 -12.41 -1.03 6.54
CA THR A 42 -11.87 -1.87 5.46
C THR A 42 -10.42 -1.49 5.11
N THR A 43 -10.04 -0.21 5.14
CA THR A 43 -8.64 0.22 4.99
C THR A 43 -7.75 -0.43 6.05
N VAL A 44 -8.13 -0.35 7.33
CA VAL A 44 -7.35 -0.97 8.42
C VAL A 44 -7.27 -2.49 8.26
N MET A 45 -8.37 -3.15 7.86
CA MET A 45 -8.39 -4.60 7.64
C MET A 45 -7.48 -5.00 6.46
N MET A 46 -7.56 -4.31 5.33
CA MET A 46 -6.70 -4.58 4.16
C MET A 46 -5.22 -4.40 4.52
N LYS A 47 -4.87 -3.27 5.15
CA LYS A 47 -3.51 -3.02 5.63
C LYS A 47 -3.02 -4.15 6.54
N LYS A 48 -3.80 -4.50 7.56
CA LYS A 48 -3.46 -5.55 8.50
C LYS A 48 -3.22 -6.89 7.80
N TYR A 49 -4.14 -7.34 6.95
CA TYR A 49 -4.02 -8.65 6.31
C TYR A 49 -2.90 -8.72 5.27
N LEU A 50 -2.64 -7.63 4.56
CA LEU A 50 -1.48 -7.53 3.66
C LEU A 50 -0.17 -7.63 4.45
N GLU A 51 -0.05 -6.91 5.57
CA GLU A 51 1.16 -6.97 6.41
C GLU A 51 1.34 -8.32 7.12
N GLU A 52 0.26 -8.94 7.61
CA GLU A 52 0.28 -10.27 8.23
C GLU A 52 0.70 -11.38 7.27
N SER A 53 0.58 -11.16 5.95
CA SER A 53 1.10 -12.11 4.96
C SER A 53 2.63 -12.19 4.91
N GLY A 54 3.34 -11.17 5.44
CA GLY A 54 4.78 -11.03 5.30
C GLY A 54 5.25 -10.67 3.89
N LEU A 55 4.33 -10.48 2.93
CA LEU A 55 4.62 -10.15 1.54
C LEU A 55 4.61 -8.64 1.26
N PHE A 56 4.05 -7.84 2.16
CA PHE A 56 3.86 -6.41 1.94
C PHE A 56 4.28 -5.53 3.11
N THR A 57 4.81 -4.35 2.81
CA THR A 57 4.69 -3.17 3.66
C THR A 57 3.57 -2.30 3.09
N VAL A 58 2.77 -1.66 3.95
CA VAL A 58 1.58 -0.93 3.48
C VAL A 58 1.56 0.50 4.01
N ASP A 59 1.46 1.47 3.12
CA ASP A 59 1.14 2.86 3.47
C ASP A 59 -0.32 3.19 3.17
N VAL A 60 -0.82 4.24 3.82
CA VAL A 60 -2.16 4.79 3.55
C VAL A 60 -2.02 6.27 3.21
N LYS A 61 -2.56 6.68 2.07
CA LYS A 61 -2.70 8.09 1.69
C LYS A 61 -4.17 8.46 1.57
N ARG A 62 -4.64 9.17 2.59
CA ARG A 62 -6.01 9.66 2.72
C ARG A 62 -6.14 11.09 2.20
N THR A 63 -7.26 11.42 1.55
CA THR A 63 -7.58 12.83 1.23
C THR A 63 -7.83 13.63 2.52
N ALA A 64 -7.42 14.91 2.54
CA ALA A 64 -7.65 15.83 3.66
C ALA A 64 -9.14 16.01 3.96
N TYR A 65 -9.99 15.94 2.95
CA TYR A 65 -11.44 15.92 3.10
C TYR A 65 -11.95 14.49 3.03
N THR A 66 -12.71 14.07 4.04
CA THR A 66 -13.31 12.73 4.08
C THR A 66 -14.83 12.79 3.96
N TRP A 67 -15.43 11.70 3.47
CA TRP A 67 -16.89 11.59 3.33
C TRP A 67 -17.37 10.18 3.69
N ASN A 68 -18.49 10.15 4.43
CA ASN A 68 -19.25 8.94 4.78
C ASN A 68 -18.38 7.86 5.45
N GLY A 69 -18.01 8.08 6.72
CA GLY A 69 -17.10 7.21 7.48
C GLY A 69 -16.58 7.84 8.78
N ASP A 70 -17.06 9.03 9.12
CA ASP A 70 -16.72 9.85 10.29
C ASP A 70 -16.81 9.07 11.60
N ASP A 71 -17.85 8.26 11.78
CA ASP A 71 -18.02 7.45 13.00
C ASP A 71 -16.99 6.33 13.17
N LEU A 72 -16.29 5.96 12.09
CA LEU A 72 -15.35 4.83 12.06
C LEU A 72 -13.88 5.29 12.02
N ILE A 73 -13.58 6.48 11.49
CA ILE A 73 -12.20 7.00 11.46
C ILE A 73 -11.54 6.97 12.85
N PRO A 74 -12.18 7.43 13.95
CA PRO A 74 -11.57 7.36 15.29
C PRO A 74 -11.44 5.94 15.84
N LYS A 75 -12.29 5.02 15.39
CA LYS A 75 -12.31 3.61 15.84
C LYS A 75 -11.29 2.74 15.10
N PHE A 76 -10.90 3.16 13.91
CA PHE A 76 -9.98 2.48 13.01
C PHE A 76 -8.90 3.45 12.53
N PRO A 77 -8.05 3.95 13.44
CA PRO A 77 -7.03 4.93 13.09
C PRO A 77 -5.96 4.29 12.20
N VAL A 78 -5.42 5.11 11.30
CA VAL A 78 -4.21 4.81 10.52
C VAL A 78 -3.23 5.96 10.74
N LYS A 79 -1.93 5.67 10.62
CA LYS A 79 -0.91 6.73 10.67
C LYS A 79 -1.04 7.58 9.42
N LEU A 80 -1.21 8.89 9.58
CA LEU A 80 -1.30 9.87 8.51
C LEU A 80 -0.33 11.02 8.78
N ASP A 81 0.14 11.64 7.71
CA ASP A 81 1.01 12.84 7.76
C ASP A 81 0.19 14.14 7.80
N ILE A 82 -1.14 14.03 7.74
CA ILE A 82 -2.09 15.15 7.66
C ILE A 82 -3.25 14.93 8.62
N GLU A 83 -3.87 16.03 9.04
CA GLU A 83 -5.20 16.02 9.66
C GLU A 83 -6.28 15.86 8.59
N THR A 84 -7.42 15.29 8.98
CA THR A 84 -8.57 15.12 8.08
C THR A 84 -9.81 15.83 8.60
N THR A 85 -10.63 16.34 7.68
CA THR A 85 -11.91 16.99 7.98
C THR A 85 -13.04 16.18 7.36
N ALA A 86 -13.92 15.65 8.21
CA ALA A 86 -15.13 14.97 7.75
C ALA A 86 -16.16 15.96 7.21
N LEU A 87 -16.67 15.72 6.02
CA LEU A 87 -17.67 16.54 5.34
C LEU A 87 -18.95 15.77 5.07
N LYS A 88 -20.07 16.49 4.99
CA LYS A 88 -21.38 15.91 4.63
C LYS A 88 -21.51 15.54 3.16
N LYS A 89 -20.66 16.11 2.30
CA LYS A 89 -20.58 15.81 0.88
C LYS A 89 -19.11 15.70 0.46
N PRO A 90 -18.81 14.94 -0.60
CA PRO A 90 -17.49 14.88 -1.22
C PRO A 90 -16.98 16.27 -1.60
N LYS A 91 -15.67 16.46 -1.47
CA LYS A 91 -14.99 17.71 -1.84
C LYS A 91 -13.62 17.41 -2.44
N PRO A 92 -13.25 18.05 -3.57
CA PRO A 92 -11.90 17.91 -4.13
C PRO A 92 -10.85 18.32 -3.11
N ASP A 93 -9.76 17.55 -3.06
CA ASP A 93 -8.57 17.85 -2.28
C ASP A 93 -7.46 18.26 -3.26
N PRO A 94 -7.20 19.57 -3.47
CA PRO A 94 -6.25 20.05 -4.46
C PRO A 94 -4.80 19.67 -4.14
N ASP A 95 -4.49 19.37 -2.87
CA ASP A 95 -3.16 19.00 -2.42
C ASP A 95 -2.94 17.49 -2.37
N TYR A 96 -3.95 16.70 -2.75
CA TYR A 96 -3.87 15.24 -2.76
C TYR A 96 -2.97 14.74 -3.90
N LYS A 97 -1.69 14.51 -3.60
CA LYS A 97 -0.64 14.09 -4.55
C LYS A 97 0.21 12.92 -4.03
N PRO A 98 -0.32 11.69 -3.96
CA PRO A 98 0.48 10.53 -3.61
C PRO A 98 1.64 10.32 -4.61
N ASP A 99 2.83 9.96 -4.13
CA ASP A 99 3.94 9.53 -4.99
C ASP A 99 3.77 8.04 -5.32
N PHE A 100 3.07 7.74 -6.41
CA PHE A 100 2.83 6.35 -6.82
C PHE A 100 4.11 5.59 -7.19
N SER A 101 5.17 6.29 -7.61
CA SER A 101 6.42 5.66 -8.05
C SER A 101 7.19 4.96 -6.91
N ALA A 102 6.86 5.28 -5.66
CA ALA A 102 7.45 4.67 -4.48
C ALA A 102 6.89 3.28 -4.14
N TYR A 103 5.90 2.80 -4.89
CA TYR A 103 5.12 1.60 -4.58
C TYR A 103 5.11 0.60 -5.74
N ASP A 104 4.88 -0.68 -5.42
CA ASP A 104 4.73 -1.76 -6.38
C ASP A 104 3.25 -1.96 -6.77
N VAL A 105 2.34 -1.68 -5.83
CA VAL A 105 0.88 -1.83 -6.02
C VAL A 105 0.10 -0.73 -5.31
N VAL A 106 -0.95 -0.23 -5.97
CA VAL A 106 -1.91 0.73 -5.42
C VAL A 106 -3.28 0.06 -5.28
N LEU A 107 -3.90 0.17 -4.11
CA LEU A 107 -5.25 -0.28 -3.82
C LEU A 107 -6.17 0.94 -3.70
N SER A 108 -7.13 1.08 -4.61
CA SER A 108 -8.13 2.15 -4.55
C SER A 108 -9.32 1.72 -3.71
N ASN A 109 -9.52 2.39 -2.56
CA ASN A 109 -10.68 2.22 -1.68
C ASN A 109 -11.63 3.43 -1.72
N PHE A 110 -11.66 4.13 -2.86
CA PHE A 110 -12.67 5.16 -3.15
C PHE A 110 -14.00 4.50 -3.54
N GLY A 111 -15.05 5.31 -3.61
CA GLY A 111 -16.38 4.83 -4.01
C GLY A 111 -17.11 5.81 -4.92
N TRP A 112 -18.33 5.43 -5.30
CA TRP A 112 -19.21 6.27 -6.10
C TRP A 112 -19.36 7.66 -5.50
N ASN A 113 -19.39 8.69 -6.36
CA ASN A 113 -19.51 10.11 -6.01
C ASN A 113 -18.32 10.70 -5.23
N ALA A 114 -17.21 9.96 -5.05
CA ALA A 114 -15.96 10.57 -4.60
C ALA A 114 -15.60 11.79 -5.44
N ALA A 115 -15.04 12.82 -4.80
CA ALA A 115 -14.68 14.03 -5.53
C ALA A 115 -13.54 13.78 -6.53
N PRO A 116 -13.52 14.49 -7.67
CA PRO A 116 -12.45 14.33 -8.64
C PRO A 116 -11.10 14.67 -8.01
N TRP A 117 -10.08 13.85 -8.31
CA TRP A 117 -8.71 14.12 -7.93
C TRP A 117 -8.12 15.28 -8.75
N PRO A 118 -7.03 15.91 -8.26
CA PRO A 118 -6.22 16.81 -9.07
C PRO A 118 -5.77 16.15 -10.37
N GLU A 119 -5.61 16.93 -11.45
CA GLU A 119 -5.16 16.41 -12.75
C GLU A 119 -3.83 15.67 -12.64
N GLN A 120 -2.87 16.27 -11.92
CA GLN A 120 -1.57 15.67 -11.65
C GLN A 120 -1.68 14.28 -11.01
N THR A 121 -2.68 14.04 -10.17
CA THR A 121 -2.87 12.77 -9.48
C THR A 121 -3.46 11.71 -10.40
N LYS A 122 -4.36 12.12 -11.30
CA LYS A 122 -4.87 11.24 -12.36
C LYS A 122 -3.74 10.82 -13.30
N GLU A 123 -3.00 11.79 -13.84
CA GLU A 123 -1.84 11.54 -14.70
C GLU A 123 -0.77 10.68 -13.99
N GLY A 124 -0.53 10.92 -12.69
CA GLY A 124 0.40 10.15 -11.88
C GLY A 124 0.01 8.67 -11.80
N LEU A 125 -1.27 8.37 -11.57
CA LEU A 125 -1.76 7.00 -11.51
C LEU A 125 -1.74 6.33 -12.89
N GLU A 126 -2.16 7.04 -13.94
CA GLU A 126 -2.12 6.54 -15.32
C GLU A 126 -0.69 6.18 -15.74
N ASN A 127 0.28 7.06 -15.46
CA ASN A 127 1.68 6.82 -15.71
C ASN A 127 2.19 5.60 -14.94
N PHE A 128 1.88 5.50 -13.64
CA PHE A 128 2.25 4.35 -12.82
C PHE A 128 1.77 3.02 -13.40
N VAL A 129 0.48 2.93 -13.77
CA VAL A 129 -0.08 1.71 -14.37
C VAL A 129 0.54 1.42 -15.74
N SER A 130 0.71 2.44 -16.58
CA SER A 130 1.30 2.27 -17.92
C SER A 130 2.74 1.74 -17.89
N GLN A 131 3.45 1.96 -16.80
CA GLN A 131 4.83 1.50 -16.58
C GLN A 131 4.90 0.14 -15.86
N GLY A 132 3.77 -0.54 -15.68
CA GLY A 132 3.69 -1.87 -15.08
C GLY A 132 3.38 -1.88 -13.57
N GLY A 133 3.03 -0.74 -12.99
CA GLY A 133 2.54 -0.65 -11.62
C GLY A 133 1.23 -1.41 -11.41
N GLY A 134 1.11 -2.16 -10.32
CA GLY A 134 -0.10 -2.92 -10.01
C GLY A 134 -1.23 -2.03 -9.51
N LEU A 135 -2.46 -2.22 -10.03
CA LEU A 135 -3.65 -1.52 -9.54
C LEU A 135 -4.72 -2.52 -9.12
N VAL A 136 -5.23 -2.36 -7.89
CA VAL A 136 -6.35 -3.11 -7.35
C VAL A 136 -7.51 -2.17 -7.10
N ILE A 137 -8.64 -2.44 -7.73
CA ILE A 137 -9.88 -1.69 -7.58
C ILE A 137 -10.77 -2.41 -6.56
N VAL A 138 -11.09 -1.75 -5.45
CA VAL A 138 -11.84 -2.37 -4.35
C VAL A 138 -13.32 -1.99 -4.43
N HIS A 139 -14.15 -2.96 -4.82
CA HIS A 139 -15.60 -2.85 -4.78
C HIS A 139 -16.09 -1.59 -5.51
N ALA A 140 -16.63 -0.59 -4.80
CA ALA A 140 -17.22 0.60 -5.41
C ALA A 140 -16.22 1.58 -6.03
N ALA A 141 -14.92 1.28 -5.97
CA ALA A 141 -13.88 2.08 -6.62
C ALA A 141 -13.98 2.06 -8.17
N ASP A 142 -14.81 1.17 -8.75
CA ASP A 142 -15.12 1.14 -10.19
C ASP A 142 -16.35 1.97 -10.60
N ASN A 143 -17.04 2.61 -9.65
CA ASN A 143 -18.31 3.29 -9.88
C ASN A 143 -18.18 4.81 -10.12
N SER A 144 -16.98 5.33 -10.35
CA SER A 144 -16.70 6.77 -10.42
C SER A 144 -15.88 7.14 -11.65
#